data_AF-A0AA38IJ49-F1
#
_entry.id   AF-A0AA38IJ49-F1
#
_cell.length_a   1.000
_cell.length_b   1.000
_cell.length_c   1.000
_cell.angle_alpha   90.00
_cell.angle_beta   90.00
_cell.angle_gamma   90.00
#
_symmetry.space_group_name_H-M   'P 1'
#
loop_
_entity.id
_entity.type
_entity.pdbx_description
1 polymer ?
#
loop_
_entity_poly.entity_id
_entity_poly.type
_entity_poly.pdbx_seq_one_letter_code
_entity_poly.pdbx_strand_id
1 'polypeptide(L)'
;MVIKQIRNSIGNNNIWISVDETTDRLGRYIAHLVIGKLSSEEAGRPFLLALKQLDKTNSNTISRFINESLGVLLIILSIEIIIIYLIVNL
;
A
#
# COMPACT_ATOMS: atom_id res chain seq x y z
N MET A 1 15.57 8.29 0.40
CA MET A 1 15.03 9.66 0.25
C MET A 1 13.49 9.67 0.30
N VAL A 2 12.80 8.77 -0.42
CA VAL A 2 11.32 8.70 -0.46
C VAL A 2 10.67 8.15 0.81
N ILE A 3 11.16 7.02 1.38
CA ILE A 3 10.56 6.43 2.59
C ILE A 3 10.60 7.38 3.81
N LYS A 4 11.64 8.20 3.93
CA LYS A 4 11.72 9.23 4.98
C LYS A 4 10.67 10.33 4.79
N GLN A 5 10.37 10.73 3.55
CA GLN A 5 9.31 11.71 3.27
C GLN A 5 7.93 11.15 3.63
N ILE A 6 7.69 9.89 3.26
CA ILE A 6 6.49 9.16 3.63
C ILE A 6 6.34 9.12 5.17
N ARG A 7 7.41 8.77 5.89
CA ARG A 7 7.37 8.78 7.36
C ARG A 7 7.08 10.15 7.95
N ASN A 8 7.73 11.18 7.44
CA ASN A 8 7.51 12.55 7.93
C ASN A 8 6.07 13.00 7.65
N SER A 9 5.49 12.60 6.51
CA SER A 9 4.10 12.92 6.17
C SER A 9 3.08 12.16 7.02
N ILE A 10 3.38 10.93 7.44
CA ILE A 10 2.50 10.13 8.30
C ILE A 10 2.65 10.55 9.77
N GLY A 11 3.87 10.88 10.20
CA GLY A 11 4.21 11.22 11.57
C GLY A 11 4.04 10.02 12.52
N ASN A 12 3.24 10.22 13.57
CA ASN A 12 2.87 9.19 14.56
C ASN A 12 1.42 8.71 14.39
N ASN A 13 0.82 8.96 13.23
CA ASN A 13 -0.55 8.53 12.96
C ASN A 13 -0.57 7.10 12.45
N ASN A 14 -1.74 6.46 12.57
CA ASN A 14 -2.01 5.22 11.87
C ASN A 14 -2.00 5.44 10.36
N ILE A 15 -1.95 4.35 9.59
CA ILE A 15 -2.06 4.40 8.13
C ILE A 15 -3.27 3.63 7.64
N TRP A 16 -3.74 3.98 6.46
CA TRP A 16 -4.59 3.13 5.65
C TRP A 16 -3.80 2.70 4.41
N ILE A 17 -4.19 1.56 3.85
CA ILE A 17 -3.65 1.08 2.58
C ILE A 17 -4.80 0.82 1.61
N SER A 18 -4.56 1.07 0.34
CA SER A 18 -5.46 0.69 -0.73
C SER A 18 -4.67 -0.11 -1.74
N VAL A 19 -5.26 -1.23 -2.16
CA VAL A 19 -4.71 -2.06 -3.22
C VAL A 19 -5.67 -2.04 -4.37
N ASP A 20 -5.13 -1.67 -5.52
CA ASP A 20 -5.83 -1.70 -6.79
C ASP A 20 -5.17 -2.74 -7.70
N GLU A 21 -6.02 -3.48 -8.40
CA GLU A 21 -5.62 -4.45 -9.40
C GLU A 21 -6.18 -4.00 -10.75
N THR A 22 -5.29 -3.79 -11.71
CA THR A 22 -5.66 -3.44 -13.07
C THR A 22 -5.13 -4.50 -14.02
N THR A 23 -5.96 -4.97 -14.94
CA THR A 23 -5.50 -5.74 -16.11
C THR A 23 -5.31 -4.80 -17.28
N ASP A 24 -4.09 -4.71 -17.80
CA ASP A 24 -3.84 -3.85 -18.95
C ASP A 24 -4.31 -4.49 -20.28
N ARG A 25 -4.22 -3.72 -21.38
CA ARG A 25 -4.66 -4.19 -22.70
C ARG A 25 -3.88 -5.40 -23.24
N LEU A 26 -2.73 -5.71 -22.65
CA LEU A 26 -1.91 -6.87 -23.00
C LEU A 26 -2.18 -8.07 -22.09
N GLY A 27 -3.19 -7.99 -21.22
CA GLY A 27 -3.54 -9.05 -20.28
C GLY A 27 -2.60 -9.17 -19.10
N ARG A 28 -1.78 -8.15 -18.81
CA ARG A 28 -0.88 -8.16 -17.64
C ARG A 28 -1.64 -7.68 -16.42
N TYR A 29 -1.55 -8.45 -15.35
CA TYR A 29 -2.08 -8.07 -14.05
C TYR A 29 -1.12 -7.14 -13.33
N ILE A 30 -1.51 -5.90 -13.11
CA ILE A 30 -0.72 -4.88 -12.42
C ILE A 30 -1.39 -4.58 -11.08
N ALA A 31 -0.64 -4.75 -9.99
CA ALA A 31 -1.07 -4.37 -8.66
C ALA A 31 -0.40 -3.07 -8.20
N HIS A 32 -1.20 -2.16 -7.69
CA HIS A 32 -0.79 -0.91 -7.08
C HIS A 32 -1.05 -0.97 -5.58
N LEU A 33 -0.05 -0.63 -4.77
CA LEU A 33 -0.21 -0.44 -3.33
C LEU A 33 -0.02 1.03 -2.99
N VAL A 34 -1.09 1.66 -2.54
CA VAL A 34 -1.10 3.04 -2.07
C VAL A 34 -1.22 3.04 -0.55
N ILE A 35 -0.50 3.97 0.09
CA ILE A 35 -0.60 4.18 1.53
C ILE A 35 -0.92 5.64 1.83
N GLY A 36 -1.63 5.88 2.91
CA GLY A 36 -1.90 7.23 3.39
C GLY A 36 -2.01 7.32 4.90
N LYS A 37 -1.92 8.54 5.40
CA LYS A 37 -2.17 8.86 6.82
C LYS A 37 -3.64 8.61 7.15
N LEU A 38 -3.90 7.85 8.21
CA LEU A 38 -5.22 7.67 8.79
C LEU A 38 -5.37 8.62 9.98
N SER A 39 -6.14 9.70 9.79
CA SER A 39 -6.39 10.71 10.79
C SER A 39 -7.83 11.23 10.65
N SER A 40 -8.50 11.46 11.77
CA SER A 40 -9.83 12.08 11.82
C SER A 40 -9.79 13.60 11.66
N GLU A 41 -8.63 14.20 11.89
CA GLU A 41 -8.42 15.65 11.89
C GLU A 41 -8.14 16.17 10.47
N GLU A 42 -7.28 15.48 9.72
CA GLU A 42 -6.85 15.91 8.40
C GLU A 42 -6.57 14.74 7.45
N ALA A 43 -7.00 14.88 6.20
CA ALA A 43 -6.61 13.98 5.12
C ALA A 43 -5.16 14.27 4.69
N GLY A 44 -4.27 13.31 4.88
CA GLY A 44 -2.89 13.41 4.40
C GLY A 44 -2.76 13.07 2.91
N ARG A 45 -1.64 13.48 2.29
CA ARG A 45 -1.30 13.08 0.92
C ARG A 45 -1.03 11.55 0.88
N PRO A 46 -1.69 10.79 -0.01
CA PRO A 46 -1.34 9.39 -0.24
C PRO A 46 -0.09 9.23 -1.11
N PHE A 47 0.58 8.09 -0.97
CA PHE A 47 1.81 7.73 -1.67
C PHE A 47 1.69 6.36 -2.32
N LEU A 48 2.12 6.24 -3.58
CA LEU A 48 2.31 4.94 -4.23
C LEU A 48 3.55 4.27 -3.64
N LEU A 49 3.36 3.17 -2.91
CA LEU A 49 4.42 2.44 -2.23
C LEU A 49 5.04 1.36 -3.12
N ALA A 50 4.21 0.62 -3.83
CA ALA A 50 4.66 -0.46 -4.70
C ALA A 50 3.78 -0.59 -5.95
N LEU A 51 4.42 -1.01 -7.04
CA LEU A 51 3.80 -1.36 -8.31
C LEU A 51 4.46 -2.64 -8.80
N LYS A 52 3.66 -3.69 -9.04
CA LYS A 52 4.20 -5.00 -9.44
C LYS A 52 3.28 -5.66 -10.46
N GLN A 53 3.87 -6.21 -11.51
CA GLN A 53 3.18 -7.16 -12.37
C GLN A 53 3.07 -8.50 -11.62
N LEU A 54 1.86 -9.05 -11.53
CA LEU A 54 1.59 -10.33 -10.90
C LEU A 54 1.34 -11.40 -11.97
N ASP A 55 1.65 -12.65 -11.62
CA ASP A 55 1.37 -13.80 -12.50
C ASP A 55 -0.12 -14.14 -12.55
N LYS A 56 -0.87 -13.78 -11.49
CA LYS A 56 -2.30 -14.02 -11.33
C LYS A 56 -2.86 -13.16 -10.20
N THR A 57 -4.19 -13.11 -10.14
CA THR A 57 -4.91 -12.17 -9.28
C THR A 57 -5.88 -12.86 -8.35
N ASN A 58 -5.31 -13.65 -7.44
CA ASN A 58 -6.07 -14.30 -6.37
C ASN A 58 -5.64 -13.77 -5.00
N SER A 59 -6.49 -14.02 -4.01
CA SER A 59 -6.29 -13.55 -2.63
C SER A 59 -4.89 -13.86 -2.10
N ASN A 60 -4.36 -15.07 -2.35
CA ASN A 60 -3.02 -15.45 -1.90
C ASN A 60 -1.91 -14.60 -2.54
N THR A 61 -2.01 -14.33 -3.84
CA THR A 61 -0.98 -13.57 -4.57
C THR A 61 -1.00 -12.11 -4.14
N ILE A 62 -2.20 -11.54 -3.95
CA ILE A 62 -2.40 -10.18 -3.45
C ILE A 62 -1.89 -10.05 -2.00
N SER A 63 -2.28 -10.95 -1.11
CA SER A 63 -1.80 -10.92 0.29
C SER A 63 -0.27 -11.03 0.38
N ARG A 64 0.37 -11.86 -0.45
CA ARG A 64 1.83 -11.93 -0.53
C ARG A 64 2.45 -10.62 -1.00
N PHE A 65 1.91 -10.01 -2.07
CA PHE A 65 2.37 -8.72 -2.57
C PHE A 65 2.29 -7.62 -1.49
N ILE A 66 1.20 -7.58 -0.73
CA ILE A 66 1.02 -6.63 0.37
C ILE A 66 2.05 -6.89 1.46
N ASN A 67 2.20 -8.12 1.93
CA ASN A 67 3.15 -8.48 2.98
C ASN A 67 4.60 -8.17 2.60
N GLU A 68 5.00 -8.48 1.36
CA GLU A 68 6.34 -8.15 0.84
C GLU A 68 6.56 -6.62 0.83
N SER A 69 5.58 -5.86 0.34
CA SER A 69 5.70 -4.41 0.21
C SER A 69 5.68 -3.70 1.57
N LEU A 70 4.84 -4.16 2.50
CA LEU A 70 4.76 -3.62 3.85
C LEU A 70 5.94 -4.04 4.72
N GLY A 71 6.50 -5.24 4.54
CA GLY A 71 7.68 -5.69 5.28
C GLY A 71 8.84 -4.70 5.16
N VAL A 72 9.08 -4.19 3.95
CA VAL A 72 10.09 -3.15 3.71
C VAL A 72 9.78 -1.86 4.47
N LEU A 73 8.51 -1.43 4.48
CA LEU A 73 8.08 -0.21 5.16
C LEU A 73 8.18 -0.35 6.70
N LEU A 74 7.66 -1.46 7.25
CA LEU A 74 7.55 -1.69 8.69
C LEU A 74 8.93 -1.85 9.35
N ILE A 75 9.87 -2.53 8.69
CA ILE A 75 11.26 -2.65 9.17
C ILE A 75 11.91 -1.26 9.31
N ILE A 76 11.64 -0.36 8.37
CA ILE A 76 12.28 0.96 8.32
C ILE A 76 11.60 1.95 9.27
N LEU A 77 10.32 1.78 9.55
CA LEU A 77 9.54 2.75 10.32
C LEU A 77 9.26 2.34 11.78
N SER A 78 9.42 1.07 12.16
CA SER A 78 9.16 0.61 13.55
C SER A 78 7.79 1.08 14.09
N ILE A 79 6.73 0.96 13.29
CA ILE A 79 5.36 1.38 13.65
C ILE A 79 4.50 0.13 13.86
N GLU A 80 3.72 0.10 14.94
CA GLU A 80 2.59 -0.83 15.11
C GLU A 80 1.37 -0.23 14.41
N ILE A 81 0.92 -0.85 13.31
CA ILE A 81 -0.08 -0.27 12.41
C ILE A 81 -1.37 -1.09 12.44
N ILE A 82 -2.51 -0.42 12.66
CA ILE A 82 -3.82 -0.95 12.31
C ILE A 82 -3.99 -0.80 10.78
N ILE A 83 -4.01 -1.92 10.06
CA ILE A 83 -4.20 -1.93 8.60
C ILE A 83 -5.69 -2.07 8.30
N ILE A 84 -6.30 -1.03 7.73
CA ILE A 84 -7.62 -1.14 7.11
C ILE A 84 -7.41 -1.47 5.64
N TYR A 85 -7.86 -2.66 5.21
CA TYR A 85 -7.84 -3.09 3.82
C TYR A 85 -9.06 -2.55 3.09
N LEU A 86 -8.85 -1.71 2.08
CA LEU A 86 -9.84 -1.48 1.03
C LEU A 86 -9.34 -2.16 -0.25
N ILE A 87 -9.87 -3.34 -0.54
CA ILE A 87 -9.73 -3.96 -1.87
C ILE A 87 -10.84 -3.33 -2.71
N VAL A 88 -10.47 -2.43 -3.60
CA VAL A 88 -11.41 -1.90 -4.59
C VAL A 88 -11.51 -2.96 -5.69
N ASN A 89 -12.54 -3.80 -5.61
CA ASN A 89 -12.95 -4.59 -6.77
C ASN A 89 -13.67 -3.63 -7.72
N LEU A 90 -13.09 -3.35 -8.89
CA LEU A 90 -13.83 -2.83 -10.04
C LEU A 90 -14.46 -4.00 -10.80
#